data_AF-A0A6J6R7D8-F1
#
_entry.id   AF-A0A6J6R7D8-F1
#
_cell.length_a   1.000
_cell.length_b   1.000
_cell.length_c   1.000
_cell.angle_alpha   90.00
_cell.angle_beta   90.00
_cell.angle_gamma   90.00
#
_symmetry.space_group_name_H-M   'P 1'
#
loop_
_entity.id
_entity.type
_entity.pdbx_description
1 polymer ?
#
loop_
_entity_poly.entity_id
_entity_poly.type
_entity_poly.pdbx_seq_one_letter_code
_entity_poly.pdbx_strand_id
1 'polypeptide(L)'
;MLRLAQQYGRVSDPVVRQELMKLYTSYQISKYIGYRTRTAASKGIAPGPEVSTMKIAISDRLAFQGDLVESLMGADGMLWGSDAIDDGYWQTMVFMGQWMARIGGGTEDVQRNIVGERVLGLPREPSNDRTTPFRELPH
;
A
#
# COMPACT_ATOMS: atom_id res chain seq x y z
N MET A 1 4.22 6.04 -13.92
CA MET A 1 3.99 7.31 -13.19
C MET A 1 4.59 8.52 -13.90
N LEU A 2 5.91 8.76 -13.90
CA LEU A 2 6.44 9.97 -14.57
C LEU A 2 6.08 10.02 -16.07
N ARG A 3 6.28 8.91 -16.81
CA ARG A 3 5.88 8.80 -18.22
C ARG A 3 4.37 9.02 -18.43
N LEU A 4 3.54 8.46 -17.56
CA LEU A 4 2.07 8.67 -17.59
C LEU A 4 1.73 10.15 -17.40
N ALA A 5 2.33 10.81 -16.41
CA ALA A 5 2.14 12.24 -16.19
C ALA A 5 2.63 13.09 -17.37
N GLN A 6 3.70 12.68 -18.08
CA GLN A 6 4.17 13.35 -19.29
C GLN A 6 3.18 13.20 -20.45
N GLN A 7 2.65 11.99 -20.64
CA GLN A 7 1.68 11.67 -21.69
C GLN A 7 0.39 12.49 -21.53
N TYR A 8 -0.08 12.70 -20.31
CA TYR A 8 -1.24 13.53 -20.00
C TYR A 8 -0.91 15.04 -19.83
N GLY A 9 0.34 15.45 -20.10
CA GLY A 9 0.76 16.85 -20.01
C GLY A 9 0.71 17.45 -18.60
N ARG A 10 0.76 16.63 -17.55
CA ARG A 10 0.57 17.04 -16.15
C ARG A 10 1.87 17.30 -15.38
N VAL A 11 3.04 17.08 -15.96
CA VAL A 11 4.33 17.21 -15.25
C VAL A 11 4.70 18.63 -14.80
N SER A 12 4.13 19.66 -15.45
CA SER A 12 4.33 21.06 -15.06
C SER A 12 3.41 21.51 -13.93
N ASP A 13 2.36 20.74 -13.61
CA ASP A 13 1.45 21.04 -12.50
C ASP A 13 2.20 20.87 -11.16
N PRO A 14 2.27 21.94 -10.34
CA PRO A 14 2.98 21.89 -9.07
C PRO A 14 2.40 20.87 -8.09
N VAL A 15 1.10 20.60 -8.13
CA VAL A 15 0.43 19.60 -7.29
C VAL A 15 0.85 18.21 -7.74
N VAL A 16 0.75 17.91 -9.03
CA VAL A 16 1.18 16.62 -9.59
C VAL A 16 2.65 16.36 -9.32
N ARG A 17 3.50 17.38 -9.47
CA ARG A 17 4.94 17.27 -9.14
C ARG A 17 5.16 16.90 -7.67
N GLN A 18 4.41 17.49 -6.74
CA GLN A 18 4.47 17.13 -5.32
C GLN A 18 4.02 15.69 -5.08
N GLU A 19 2.92 15.25 -5.68
CA GLU A 19 2.42 13.88 -5.53
C GLU A 19 3.40 12.85 -6.10
N LEU A 20 4.03 13.14 -7.25
CA LEU A 20 5.10 12.31 -7.81
C LEU A 20 6.33 12.23 -6.88
N MET A 21 6.69 13.33 -6.21
CA MET A 21 7.79 13.35 -5.25
C MET A 21 7.47 12.60 -3.95
N LYS A 22 6.22 12.64 -3.47
CA LYS A 22 5.77 11.80 -2.36
C LYS A 22 5.89 10.32 -2.73
N LEU A 23 5.43 9.94 -3.91
CA LEU A 23 5.56 8.56 -4.41
C LEU A 23 7.02 8.12 -4.48
N TYR A 24 7.88 8.96 -5.09
CA TYR A 24 9.32 8.71 -5.18
C TYR A 24 9.96 8.52 -3.79
N THR A 25 9.63 9.40 -2.85
CA THR A 25 10.14 9.34 -1.48
C THR A 25 9.74 8.03 -0.81
N SER A 26 8.48 7.61 -0.96
CA SER A 26 8.00 6.32 -0.45
C SER A 26 8.78 5.14 -1.05
N TYR A 27 9.05 5.15 -2.36
CA TYR A 27 9.91 4.14 -3.00
C TYR A 27 11.33 4.12 -2.42
N GLN A 28 11.95 5.29 -2.18
CA GLN A 28 13.28 5.34 -1.57
C GLN A 28 13.27 4.80 -0.15
N ILE A 29 12.26 5.14 0.65
CA ILE A 29 12.09 4.60 2.01
C ILE A 29 12.00 3.07 1.95
N SER A 30 11.10 2.51 1.13
CA SER A 30 10.98 1.06 1.00
C SER A 30 12.30 0.39 0.56
N LYS A 31 13.04 1.01 -0.37
CA LYS A 31 14.36 0.54 -0.83
C LYS A 31 15.36 0.45 0.34
N TYR A 32 15.46 1.50 1.16
CA TYR A 32 16.40 1.54 2.29
C TYR A 32 15.99 0.60 3.43
N ILE A 33 14.70 0.47 3.73
CA ILE A 33 14.25 -0.53 4.71
C ILE A 33 14.58 -1.94 4.18
N GLY A 34 14.36 -2.21 2.89
CA GLY A 34 14.76 -3.48 2.27
C GLY A 34 16.27 -3.77 2.38
N TYR A 35 17.14 -2.76 2.23
CA TYR A 35 18.58 -2.93 2.50
C TYR A 35 18.87 -3.27 3.95
N ARG A 36 18.21 -2.59 4.90
CA ARG A 36 18.36 -2.89 6.34
C ARG A 36 17.93 -4.31 6.67
N THR A 37 16.78 -4.76 6.18
CA THR A 37 16.29 -6.13 6.40
C THR A 37 17.26 -7.18 5.83
N ARG A 38 17.76 -6.98 4.60
CA ARG A 38 18.76 -7.88 4.01
C ARG A 38 20.07 -7.92 4.81
N THR A 39 20.50 -6.77 5.32
CA THR A 39 21.73 -6.67 6.13
C THR A 39 21.58 -7.33 7.49
N ALA A 40 20.40 -7.25 8.11
CA ALA A 40 20.11 -7.95 9.35
C ALA A 40 20.11 -9.47 9.12
N ALA A 41 19.43 -9.92 8.06
CA ALA A 41 19.37 -11.33 7.69
C ALA A 41 20.77 -11.91 7.38
N SER A 42 21.65 -11.16 6.71
CA SER A 42 23.03 -11.61 6.45
C SER A 42 23.88 -11.76 7.72
N LYS A 43 23.44 -11.16 8.83
CA LYS A 43 24.04 -11.30 10.16
C LYS A 43 23.33 -12.35 11.03
N GLY A 44 22.42 -13.13 10.47
CA GLY A 44 21.62 -14.12 11.20
C GLY A 44 20.54 -13.51 12.11
N ILE A 45 20.26 -12.21 11.99
CA ILE A 45 19.21 -11.54 12.75
C ILE A 45 17.89 -11.75 12.00
N ALA A 46 16.94 -12.43 12.64
CA ALA A 46 15.62 -12.64 12.06
C ALA A 46 14.89 -11.29 11.88
N PRO A 47 14.13 -11.11 10.79
CA PRO A 47 13.27 -9.94 10.62
C PRO A 47 12.29 -9.82 11.79
N GLY A 48 12.30 -8.68 12.45
CA GLY A 48 11.40 -8.37 13.55
C GLY A 48 10.09 -7.74 13.06
N PRO A 49 9.35 -7.10 13.96
CA PRO A 49 8.05 -6.53 13.65
C PRO A 49 8.12 -5.31 12.72
N GLU A 50 9.31 -4.82 12.38
CA GLU A 50 9.52 -3.84 11.29
C GLU A 50 9.00 -4.33 9.93
N VAL A 51 8.86 -5.64 9.73
CA VAL A 51 8.25 -6.22 8.53
C VAL A 51 6.77 -5.88 8.43
N SER A 52 6.03 -5.88 9.55
CA SER A 52 4.62 -5.46 9.57
C SER A 52 4.48 -3.97 9.25
N THR A 53 5.37 -3.12 9.78
CA THR A 53 5.41 -1.70 9.42
C THR A 53 5.73 -1.50 7.93
N MET A 54 6.67 -2.27 7.38
CA MET A 54 6.98 -2.24 5.94
C MET A 54 5.77 -2.66 5.11
N LYS A 55 5.02 -3.69 5.52
CA LYS A 55 3.81 -4.12 4.82
C LYS A 55 2.80 -2.98 4.73
N ILE A 56 2.47 -2.34 5.87
CA ILE A 56 1.53 -1.21 5.90
C ILE A 56 2.00 -0.09 4.97
N ALA A 57 3.28 0.29 5.05
CA ALA A 57 3.84 1.34 4.19
C ALA A 57 3.75 0.99 2.68
N ILE A 58 3.87 -0.29 2.33
CA ILE A 58 3.68 -0.76 0.94
C ILE A 58 2.21 -0.65 0.54
N SER A 59 1.28 -1.07 1.39
CA SER A 59 -0.15 -0.98 1.13
C SER A 59 -0.60 0.48 0.94
N ASP A 60 -0.18 1.39 1.84
CA ASP A 60 -0.44 2.83 1.75
C ASP A 60 0.13 3.42 0.45
N ARG A 61 1.36 3.02 0.07
CA ARG A 61 2.00 3.46 -1.18
C ARG A 61 1.21 3.01 -2.41
N LEU A 62 0.75 1.77 -2.44
CA LEU A 62 -0.01 1.24 -3.57
C LEU A 62 -1.37 1.92 -3.69
N ALA A 63 -2.01 2.21 -2.56
CA ALA A 63 -3.26 2.96 -2.54
C ALA A 63 -3.10 4.35 -3.15
N PHE A 64 -2.13 5.10 -2.61
CA PHE A 64 -1.77 6.40 -3.12
C PHE A 64 -1.38 6.38 -4.60
N GLN A 65 -0.66 5.36 -5.04
CA GLN A 65 -0.30 5.19 -6.44
C GLN A 65 -1.51 4.96 -7.34
N GLY A 66 -2.48 4.15 -6.89
CA GLY A 66 -3.73 3.92 -7.61
C GLY A 66 -4.54 5.20 -7.76
N ASP A 67 -4.72 5.95 -6.67
CA ASP A 67 -5.46 7.23 -6.71
C ASP A 67 -4.78 8.26 -7.61
N LEU A 68 -3.44 8.30 -7.60
CA LEU A 68 -2.67 9.20 -8.46
C LEU A 68 -2.80 8.83 -9.95
N VAL A 69 -2.93 7.55 -10.29
CA VAL A 69 -3.18 7.13 -11.68
C VAL A 69 -4.50 7.71 -12.18
N GLU A 70 -5.59 7.51 -11.43
CA GLU A 70 -6.91 8.03 -11.79
C GLU A 70 -6.89 9.56 -11.88
N SER A 71 -6.24 10.23 -10.93
CA SER A 71 -6.09 11.69 -10.94
C SER A 71 -5.33 12.21 -12.18
N LEU A 72 -4.30 11.50 -12.63
CA LEU A 72 -3.52 11.86 -13.81
C LEU A 72 -4.31 11.67 -15.11
N MET A 73 -5.05 10.57 -15.22
CA MET A 73 -5.78 10.17 -16.43
C MET A 73 -7.10 10.93 -16.58
N GLY A 74 -7.72 11.35 -15.48
CA GLY A 74 -9.01 12.04 -15.52
C GLY A 74 -10.09 11.14 -16.10
N ALA A 75 -10.83 11.62 -17.10
CA ALA A 75 -11.93 10.86 -17.71
C ALA A 75 -11.45 9.55 -18.37
N ASP A 76 -10.23 9.52 -18.90
CA ASP A 76 -9.65 8.31 -19.52
C ASP A 76 -9.41 7.19 -18.50
N GLY A 77 -9.33 7.51 -17.20
CA GLY A 77 -9.23 6.53 -16.12
C GLY A 77 -10.45 5.58 -16.08
N MET A 78 -11.60 6.03 -16.60
CA MET A 78 -12.83 5.23 -16.67
C MET A 78 -12.87 4.23 -17.84
N LEU A 79 -11.92 4.30 -18.78
CA LEU A 79 -11.82 3.36 -19.89
C LEU A 79 -11.27 2.00 -19.44
N TRP A 80 -11.52 0.94 -20.21
CA TRP A 80 -11.10 -0.42 -19.86
C TRP A 80 -10.63 -1.24 -21.06
N GLY A 81 -9.74 -2.21 -20.82
CA GLY A 81 -9.21 -3.12 -21.84
C GLY A 81 -8.63 -2.37 -23.04
N SER A 82 -9.00 -2.78 -24.25
CA SER A 82 -8.48 -2.18 -25.49
C SER A 82 -8.88 -0.73 -25.71
N ASP A 83 -9.91 -0.23 -25.02
CA ASP A 83 -10.34 1.16 -25.10
C ASP A 83 -9.47 2.08 -24.22
N ALA A 84 -8.73 1.51 -23.27
CA ALA A 84 -7.80 2.23 -22.41
C ALA A 84 -6.37 2.21 -22.96
N ILE A 85 -5.58 3.23 -22.59
CA ILE A 85 -4.14 3.23 -22.86
C ILE A 85 -3.47 2.01 -22.21
N ASP A 86 -2.40 1.53 -22.85
CA ASP A 86 -1.64 0.35 -22.39
C ASP A 86 -2.55 -0.88 -22.11
N ASP A 87 -3.63 -1.04 -22.90
CA ASP A 87 -4.60 -2.15 -22.79
C ASP A 87 -5.23 -2.28 -21.39
N GLY A 88 -5.47 -1.14 -20.72
CA GLY A 88 -6.08 -1.09 -19.40
C GLY A 88 -5.13 -1.47 -18.25
N TYR A 89 -3.81 -1.50 -18.49
CA TYR A 89 -2.81 -1.81 -17.46
C TYR A 89 -2.94 -0.92 -16.22
N TRP A 90 -3.14 0.39 -16.40
CA TRP A 90 -3.18 1.35 -15.31
C TRP A 90 -4.40 1.13 -14.40
N GLN A 91 -5.56 0.92 -14.99
CA GLN A 91 -6.81 0.64 -14.30
C GLN A 91 -6.76 -0.73 -13.62
N THR A 92 -6.31 -1.76 -14.34
CA THR A 92 -6.35 -3.15 -13.85
C THR A 92 -5.24 -3.44 -12.85
N MET A 93 -3.99 -3.16 -13.20
CA MET A 93 -2.84 -3.60 -12.41
C MET A 93 -2.45 -2.59 -11.33
N VAL A 94 -2.68 -1.30 -11.55
CA VAL A 94 -2.26 -0.25 -10.61
C VAL A 94 -3.42 0.20 -9.73
N PHE A 95 -4.51 0.69 -10.33
CA PHE A 95 -5.66 1.19 -9.57
C PHE A 95 -6.43 0.04 -8.89
N MET A 96 -6.93 -0.96 -9.64
CA MET A 96 -7.62 -2.11 -9.05
C MET A 96 -6.67 -3.02 -8.27
N GLY A 97 -5.42 -3.17 -8.72
CA GLY A 97 -4.40 -3.97 -8.04
C GLY A 97 -4.06 -3.49 -6.62
N GLN A 98 -4.31 -2.22 -6.29
CA GLN A 98 -4.00 -1.67 -4.97
C GLN A 98 -4.69 -2.43 -3.82
N TRP A 99 -5.91 -2.96 -4.06
CA TRP A 99 -6.70 -3.66 -3.05
C TRP A 99 -6.13 -5.01 -2.66
N MET A 100 -5.40 -5.67 -3.57
CA MET A 100 -4.75 -6.95 -3.30
C MET A 100 -3.79 -6.85 -2.12
N ALA A 101 -3.02 -5.75 -2.03
CA ALA A 101 -2.09 -5.53 -0.94
C ALA A 101 -2.77 -5.11 0.39
N ARG A 102 -4.00 -4.60 0.33
CA ARG A 102 -4.76 -4.19 1.52
C ARG A 102 -5.45 -5.36 2.20
N ILE A 103 -5.87 -6.36 1.43
CA ILE A 103 -6.61 -7.54 1.92
C ILE A 103 -5.68 -8.76 2.02
N GLY A 104 -4.86 -8.99 1.01
CA GLY A 104 -3.99 -10.16 0.91
C GLY A 104 -2.87 -10.16 1.94
N GLY A 105 -2.62 -11.31 2.57
CA GLY A 105 -1.52 -11.48 3.54
C GLY A 105 -1.76 -10.83 4.91
N GLY A 106 -3.02 -10.57 5.26
CA GLY A 106 -3.44 -9.89 6.49
C GLY A 106 -3.87 -8.45 6.19
N THR A 107 -5.09 -8.12 6.60
CA THR A 107 -5.66 -6.79 6.37
C THR A 107 -4.77 -5.69 6.96
N GLU A 108 -4.89 -4.47 6.46
CA GLU A 108 -4.22 -3.31 7.06
C GLU A 108 -4.53 -3.20 8.56
N ASP A 109 -5.77 -3.46 8.96
CA ASP A 109 -6.21 -3.42 10.37
C ASP A 109 -5.50 -4.47 11.22
N VAL A 110 -5.42 -5.72 10.74
CA VAL A 110 -4.68 -6.78 11.44
C VAL A 110 -3.22 -6.41 11.61
N GLN A 111 -2.62 -5.79 10.59
CA GLN A 111 -1.21 -5.38 10.64
C GLN A 111 -1.01 -4.18 11.57
N ARG A 112 -1.94 -3.24 11.63
CA ARG A 112 -1.95 -2.13 12.59
C ARG A 112 -2.07 -2.64 14.02
N ASN A 113 -2.91 -3.64 14.26
CA ASN A 113 -3.02 -4.31 15.57
C ASN A 113 -1.73 -5.03 15.96
N ILE A 114 -1.08 -5.74 15.02
CA ILE A 114 0.24 -6.36 15.27
C ILE A 114 1.28 -5.30 15.64
N VAL A 115 1.32 -4.16 14.96
CA VAL A 115 2.22 -3.06 15.31
C VAL A 115 1.89 -2.51 16.70
N GLY A 116 0.62 -2.29 17.01
CA GLY A 116 0.18 -1.84 18.33
C GLY A 116 0.61 -2.79 19.45
N GLU A 117 0.26 -4.05 19.35
CA GLU A 117 0.52 -5.06 20.40
C GLU A 117 2.01 -5.43 20.49
N ARG A 118 2.69 -5.68 19.35
CA ARG A 118 4.04 -6.27 19.34
C ARG A 118 5.17 -5.28 19.21
N VAL A 119 4.94 -4.11 18.61
CA VAL A 119 5.97 -3.05 18.48
C VAL A 119 5.82 -2.04 19.60
N LEU A 120 4.60 -1.54 19.80
CA LEU A 120 4.32 -0.45 20.73
C LEU A 120 3.96 -0.94 22.14
N GLY A 121 3.70 -2.24 22.32
CA GLY A 121 3.34 -2.83 23.61
C GLY A 121 1.96 -2.39 24.11
N LEU A 122 1.07 -1.96 23.21
CA LEU A 122 -0.28 -1.55 23.58
C LEU A 122 -1.10 -2.77 24.02
N PRO A 123 -2.07 -2.58 24.93
CA PRO A 123 -3.02 -3.63 25.26
C PRO A 123 -3.72 -4.14 24.01
N ARG A 124 -3.94 -5.45 23.97
CA ARG A 124 -4.72 -6.10 22.90
C ARG A 124 -6.15 -5.56 22.89
N GLU A 125 -6.70 -5.45 21.69
CA GLU A 125 -8.08 -5.03 21.49
C GLU A 125 -9.04 -6.02 22.20
N PRO A 126 -10.03 -5.53 22.96
CA PRO A 126 -11.02 -6.39 23.61
C PRO A 126 -11.77 -7.20 22.55
N SER A 127 -11.77 -8.53 22.67
CA SER A 127 -12.43 -9.43 21.72
C SER A 127 -13.09 -10.59 22.48
N ASN A 128 -14.32 -10.90 22.11
CA ASN A 128 -15.11 -12.01 22.64
C ASN A 128 -14.86 -13.31 21.86
N ASP A 129 -14.17 -13.23 20.73
CA ASP A 129 -14.11 -14.24 19.68
C ASP A 129 -13.36 -15.52 20.10
N ARG A 130 -12.63 -15.46 21.22
CA ARG A 130 -11.85 -16.59 21.77
C ARG A 130 -12.58 -17.35 22.87
N THR A 131 -13.58 -16.75 23.49
CA THR A 131 -14.28 -17.30 24.67
C THR A 131 -15.74 -17.58 24.42
N THR A 132 -16.33 -16.91 23.41
CA THR A 132 -17.75 -17.02 23.09
C THR A 132 -17.90 -17.66 21.71
N PRO A 133 -18.56 -18.82 21.60
CA PRO A 133 -18.92 -19.39 20.31
C PRO A 133 -19.65 -18.36 19.43
N PHE A 134 -19.38 -18.35 18.12
CA PHE A 134 -19.92 -17.33 17.20
C PHE A 134 -21.45 -17.14 17.29
N ARG A 135 -22.20 -18.23 17.52
CA ARG A 135 -23.66 -18.23 17.66
C ARG A 135 -24.18 -17.52 18.93
N GLU A 136 -23.30 -17.26 19.90
CA GLU A 136 -23.61 -16.66 21.21
C GLU A 136 -23.18 -15.18 21.28
N LEU A 137 -22.72 -14.60 20.16
CA LEU A 137 -22.41 -13.18 20.05
C LEU A 137 -23.70 -12.35 19.89
N PRO A 138 -23.80 -11.15 20.52
CA PRO A 138 -24.95 -10.26 20.34
C PRO A 138 -25.06 -9.79 18.88
N HIS A 139 -26.28 -9.79 18.34
CA HIS A 139 -26.61 -9.26 17.02
C HIS A 139 -26.66 -7.73 16.99
#